data_AF-A0A455UCI1-F1
#
_entry.id   AF-A0A455UCI1-F1
#
_cell.length_a   1.000
_cell.length_b   1.000
_cell.length_c   1.000
_cell.angle_alpha   90.00
_cell.angle_beta   90.00
_cell.angle_gamma   90.00
#
_symmetry.space_group_name_H-M   'P 1'
#
loop_
_entity.id
_entity.type
_entity.pdbx_description
1 polymer ?
#
loop_
_entity_poly.entity_id
_entity_poly.type
_entity_poly.pdbx_seq_one_letter_code
_entity_poly.pdbx_strand_id
1 'polypeptide(L)'
;MTLPALVLAVTLVASSVDTLQNGIASLILARSEQQGVSLVAARWVTILLMVPVVVIALQGLSVLRLFLIADLLCAAIVVPVLLGLWQRMTPIAAIGGGIAGLLGAILPGWLSQGSFISGVVAASFPGSIPTLGPFVGALIASTLISVLLASMIKNSEYLAFMMQSTQDKPRYV
;
A
#
# COMPACT_ATOMS: atom_id res chain seq x y z
N MET A 1 27.43 -11.37 -25.43
CA MET A 1 27.42 -10.48 -24.24
C MET A 1 26.04 -10.29 -23.61
N THR A 2 24.94 -10.70 -24.26
CA THR A 2 23.56 -10.57 -23.74
C THR A 2 23.12 -11.73 -22.84
N LEU A 3 23.69 -12.92 -23.04
CA LEU A 3 23.36 -14.13 -22.27
C LEU A 3 23.60 -13.98 -20.75
N PRO A 4 24.77 -13.49 -20.28
CA PRO A 4 24.98 -13.24 -18.85
C PRO A 4 24.04 -12.18 -18.29
N ALA A 5 23.77 -11.10 -19.03
CA ALA A 5 22.86 -10.04 -18.60
C ALA A 5 21.42 -10.55 -18.45
N LEU A 6 20.95 -11.41 -19.36
CA LEU A 6 19.64 -12.05 -19.26
C LEU A 6 19.55 -12.95 -18.02
N VAL A 7 20.59 -13.78 -17.77
CA VAL A 7 20.64 -14.64 -16.59
C VAL A 7 20.64 -13.81 -15.31
N LEU A 8 21.44 -12.75 -15.23
CA LEU A 8 21.48 -11.84 -14.08
C LEU A 8 20.12 -11.14 -13.86
N ALA A 9 19.47 -10.68 -14.92
CA ALA A 9 18.17 -10.02 -14.81
C ALA A 9 17.08 -10.99 -14.29
N VAL A 10 17.01 -12.21 -14.86
CA VAL A 10 16.01 -13.21 -14.46
C VAL A 10 16.27 -13.69 -13.03
N THR A 11 17.53 -13.90 -12.65
CA THR A 11 17.88 -14.32 -11.28
C THR A 11 17.58 -13.24 -10.24
N LEU A 12 17.81 -11.96 -10.55
CA LEU A 12 17.47 -10.83 -9.68
C LEU A 12 15.96 -10.70 -9.47
N VAL A 13 15.17 -10.82 -10.54
CA VAL A 13 13.71 -10.79 -10.46
C VAL A 13 13.18 -11.99 -9.67
N ALA A 14 13.68 -13.20 -9.95
CA ALA A 14 13.29 -14.40 -9.21
C ALA A 14 13.58 -14.29 -7.71
N SER A 15 14.75 -13.75 -7.32
CA SER A 15 15.11 -13.56 -5.91
C SER A 15 14.25 -12.51 -5.20
N SER A 16 13.88 -11.42 -5.89
CA SER A 16 12.98 -10.40 -5.32
C SER A 16 11.58 -10.95 -5.08
N VAL A 17 11.06 -11.74 -6.04
CA VAL A 17 9.76 -12.40 -5.93
C VAL A 17 9.77 -13.43 -4.81
N ASP A 18 10.83 -14.23 -4.68
CA ASP A 18 10.99 -15.20 -3.58
C ASP A 18 11.02 -14.51 -2.20
N THR A 19 11.76 -13.39 -2.09
CA THR A 19 11.80 -12.56 -0.87
C THR A 19 10.41 -12.05 -0.51
N LEU A 20 9.64 -11.56 -1.49
CA LEU A 20 8.29 -11.05 -1.29
C LEU A 20 7.34 -12.17 -0.84
N GLN A 21 7.37 -13.32 -1.52
CA GLN A 21 6.52 -14.48 -1.19
C GLN A 21 6.80 -15.01 0.21
N ASN A 22 8.09 -15.14 0.58
CA ASN A 22 8.50 -15.53 1.92
C ASN A 22 8.09 -14.50 2.98
N GLY A 23 8.13 -13.20 2.65
CA GLY A 23 7.62 -12.13 3.51
C GLY A 23 6.11 -12.22 3.77
N ILE A 24 5.30 -12.41 2.72
CA ILE A 24 3.84 -12.60 2.86
C ILE A 24 3.53 -13.84 3.69
N ALA A 25 4.20 -14.96 3.40
CA ALA A 25 4.01 -16.20 4.14
C ALA A 25 4.29 -16.00 5.64
N SER A 26 5.38 -15.32 5.99
CA SER A 26 5.72 -14.99 7.37
C SER A 26 4.65 -14.12 8.06
N LEU A 27 4.11 -13.11 7.38
CA LEU A 27 3.05 -12.25 7.92
C LEU A 27 1.74 -13.01 8.20
N ILE A 28 1.35 -13.92 7.30
CA ILE A 28 0.16 -14.76 7.48
C ILE A 28 0.36 -15.70 8.68
N LEU A 29 1.53 -16.32 8.78
CA LEU A 29 1.87 -17.20 9.90
C LEU A 29 1.92 -16.44 11.23
N ALA A 30 2.49 -15.23 11.26
CA ALA A 30 2.56 -14.40 12.47
C ALA A 30 1.18 -13.94 12.97
N ARG A 31 0.18 -13.86 12.08
CA ARG A 31 -1.21 -13.51 12.42
C ARG A 31 -2.06 -14.71 12.82
N SER A 32 -1.66 -15.92 12.45
CA SER A 32 -2.39 -17.14 12.75
C SER A 32 -1.94 -17.71 14.11
N GLU A 33 -2.78 -17.60 15.14
CA GLU A 33 -2.52 -18.24 16.45
C GLU A 33 -2.49 -19.77 16.37
N GLN A 34 -3.00 -20.37 15.28
CA GLN A 34 -2.97 -21.81 15.09
C GLN A 34 -1.62 -22.27 14.50
N GLN A 35 -0.91 -23.11 15.28
CA GLN A 35 0.41 -23.71 15.00
C GLN A 35 0.48 -24.69 13.80
N GLY A 36 -0.43 -24.60 12.83
CA GLY A 36 -0.65 -25.67 11.85
C GLY A 36 -0.88 -25.23 10.41
N VAL A 37 -0.67 -23.96 10.04
CA VAL A 37 -0.74 -23.50 8.63
C VAL A 37 0.49 -24.00 7.86
N SER A 38 0.42 -25.30 7.61
CA SER A 38 1.32 -26.19 6.90
C SER A 38 1.68 -25.63 5.53
N LEU A 39 2.89 -25.91 5.06
CA LEU A 39 3.49 -25.54 3.78
C LEU A 39 2.53 -25.54 2.56
N VAL A 40 1.45 -26.31 2.63
CA VAL A 40 0.34 -26.30 1.67
C VAL A 40 -0.26 -24.89 1.49
N ALA A 41 -0.53 -24.16 2.57
CA ALA A 41 -1.09 -22.80 2.49
C ALA A 41 -0.12 -21.83 1.78
N ALA A 42 1.18 -21.89 2.13
CA ALA A 42 2.20 -21.09 1.48
C ALA A 42 2.30 -21.40 -0.03
N ARG A 43 2.27 -22.68 -0.42
CA ARG A 43 2.27 -23.10 -1.83
C ARG A 43 1.04 -22.59 -2.59
N TRP A 44 -0.14 -22.64 -1.98
CA TRP A 44 -1.36 -22.10 -2.58
C TRP A 44 -1.28 -20.59 -2.76
N VAL A 45 -0.72 -19.86 -1.80
CA VAL A 45 -0.47 -18.41 -1.93
C VAL A 45 0.50 -18.12 -3.07
N THR A 46 1.60 -18.87 -3.20
CA THR A 46 2.55 -18.74 -4.31
C THR A 46 1.88 -18.96 -5.67
N ILE A 47 1.09 -20.02 -5.82
CA ILE A 47 0.37 -20.34 -7.06
C ILE A 47 -0.64 -19.24 -7.38
N LEU A 48 -1.45 -18.85 -6.39
CA LEU A 48 -2.48 -17.82 -6.55
C LEU A 48 -1.87 -16.48 -6.96
N LEU A 49 -0.67 -16.15 -6.47
CA LEU A 49 0.06 -14.94 -6.82
C LEU A 49 0.68 -15.01 -8.23
N MET A 50 1.17 -16.18 -8.66
CA MET A 50 1.80 -16.31 -9.98
C MET A 50 0.80 -16.33 -11.14
N VAL A 51 -0.38 -16.92 -10.96
CA VAL A 51 -1.41 -16.98 -12.02
C VAL A 51 -1.72 -15.59 -12.63
N PRO A 52 -2.08 -14.54 -11.86
CA PRO A 52 -2.37 -13.22 -12.42
C PRO A 52 -1.13 -12.55 -13.03
N VAL A 53 0.08 -12.78 -12.48
CA VAL A 53 1.32 -12.25 -13.04
C VAL A 53 1.56 -12.78 -14.45
N VAL A 54 1.37 -14.08 -14.66
CA VAL A 54 1.49 -14.71 -15.98
C VAL A 54 0.44 -14.14 -16.94
N VAL A 55 -0.82 -13.97 -16.50
CA VAL A 55 -1.88 -13.38 -17.32
C VAL A 55 -1.52 -11.96 -17.77
N ILE A 56 -1.01 -11.13 -16.87
CA ILE A 56 -0.60 -9.74 -17.19
C ILE A 56 0.62 -9.74 -18.13
N ALA A 57 1.58 -10.64 -17.92
CA ALA A 57 2.76 -10.76 -18.78
C ALA A 57 2.40 -11.12 -20.23
N LEU A 58 1.35 -11.94 -20.43
CA LEU A 58 0.86 -12.32 -21.75
C LEU A 58 0.13 -11.19 -22.50
N GLN A 59 -0.27 -10.11 -21.83
CA GLN A 59 -0.97 -8.98 -22.45
C GLN A 59 -0.06 -8.02 -23.23
N GLY A 60 1.27 -8.22 -23.18
CA GLY A 60 2.21 -7.39 -23.94
C GLY A 60 2.23 -5.92 -23.51
N LEU A 61 1.92 -5.63 -22.25
CA LEU A 61 1.92 -4.27 -21.71
C LEU A 61 3.32 -3.66 -21.75
N SER A 62 3.40 -2.35 -22.01
CA SER A 62 4.67 -1.62 -22.02
C SER A 62 5.33 -1.67 -20.63
N VAL A 63 6.63 -2.02 -20.57
CA VAL A 63 7.41 -2.08 -19.32
C VAL A 63 7.36 -0.75 -18.56
N LEU A 64 7.45 0.38 -19.28
CA LEU A 64 7.35 1.72 -18.70
C LEU A 64 6.01 1.97 -18.01
N ARG A 65 4.91 1.45 -18.55
CA ARG A 65 3.58 1.61 -17.95
C ARG A 65 3.50 0.86 -16.62
N LEU A 66 4.01 -0.38 -16.58
CA LEU A 66 4.07 -1.17 -15.34
C LEU A 66 4.99 -0.51 -14.30
N PHE A 67 6.11 0.08 -14.73
CA PHE A 67 7.02 0.82 -13.87
C PHE A 67 6.37 2.07 -13.26
N LEU A 68 5.69 2.89 -14.06
CA LEU A 68 4.99 4.09 -13.58
C LEU A 68 3.84 3.74 -12.62
N ILE A 69 3.11 2.68 -12.89
CA ILE A 69 2.05 2.19 -12.00
C ILE A 69 2.65 1.71 -10.66
N ALA A 70 3.76 0.99 -10.70
CA ALA A 70 4.45 0.53 -9.49
C ALA A 70 4.98 1.71 -8.65
N ASP A 71 5.57 2.72 -9.29
CA ASP A 71 6.06 3.91 -8.62
C ASP A 71 4.93 4.75 -8.00
N LEU A 72 3.80 4.88 -8.69
CA LEU A 72 2.61 5.56 -8.18
C LEU A 72 2.03 4.86 -6.95
N LEU A 73 1.95 3.52 -6.98
CA LEU A 73 1.53 2.72 -5.84
C LEU A 73 2.51 2.88 -4.66
N CYS A 74 3.82 2.92 -4.93
CA CYS A 74 4.85 3.19 -3.93
C CYS A 74 4.64 4.56 -3.28
N ALA A 75 4.43 5.60 -4.08
CA ALA A 75 4.17 6.96 -3.60
C ALA A 75 2.91 7.05 -2.72
N ALA A 76 1.87 6.27 -3.03
CA ALA A 76 0.65 6.21 -2.23
C ALA A 76 0.87 5.56 -0.85
N ILE A 77 1.79 4.59 -0.73
CA ILE A 77 1.94 3.74 0.46
C ILE A 77 3.14 4.13 1.33
N VAL A 78 4.20 4.69 0.75
CA VAL A 78 5.48 4.95 1.46
C VAL A 78 5.29 5.86 2.68
N VAL A 79 4.48 6.90 2.57
CA VAL A 79 4.23 7.84 3.68
C VAL A 79 3.47 7.15 4.84
N PRO A 80 2.32 6.48 4.61
CA PRO A 80 1.63 5.71 5.64
C PRO A 80 2.49 4.64 6.30
N VAL A 81 3.34 3.94 5.53
CA VAL A 81 4.24 2.90 6.06
C VAL A 81 5.31 3.51 6.96
N LEU A 82 5.96 4.60 6.52
CA LEU A 82 6.96 5.29 7.33
C LEU A 82 6.36 5.88 8.61
N LEU A 83 5.16 6.46 8.53
CA LEU A 83 4.47 6.98 9.71
C LEU A 83 3.97 5.85 10.64
N GLY A 84 3.54 4.71 10.09
CA GLY A 84 3.12 3.53 10.83
C GLY A 84 4.25 2.85 11.63
N LEU A 85 5.51 3.03 11.23
CA LEU A 85 6.68 2.62 12.00
C LEU A 85 6.92 3.51 13.23
N TRP A 86 6.28 4.68 13.31
CA TRP A 86 6.39 5.57 14.45
C TRP A 86 5.38 5.18 15.53
N GLN A 87 5.82 5.05 16.80
CA GLN A 87 5.01 4.58 17.94
C GLN A 87 3.73 5.39 18.24
N ARG A 88 3.51 6.50 17.54
CA ARG A 88 2.36 7.40 17.70
C ARG A 88 1.27 7.22 16.63
N MET A 89 1.44 6.30 15.67
CA MET A 89 0.49 6.11 14.58
C MET A 89 -0.30 4.82 14.74
N THR A 90 -1.62 4.90 14.58
CA THR A 90 -2.50 3.74 14.64
C THR A 90 -2.60 3.06 13.27
N PRO A 91 -2.79 1.72 13.22
CA PRO A 91 -2.93 0.97 11.97
C PRO A 91 -4.05 1.49 11.07
N ILE A 92 -5.13 1.99 11.66
CA ILE A 92 -6.30 2.55 10.96
C ILE A 92 -5.91 3.83 10.18
N ALA A 93 -5.07 4.69 10.77
CA ALA A 93 -4.59 5.90 10.10
C ALA A 93 -3.64 5.59 8.93
N ALA A 94 -2.84 4.52 9.04
CA ALA A 94 -1.97 4.07 7.97
C ALA A 94 -2.78 3.48 6.80
N ILE A 95 -3.78 2.63 7.08
CA ILE A 95 -4.67 2.07 6.05
C ILE A 95 -5.47 3.19 5.37
N GLY A 96 -6.03 4.12 6.16
CA GLY A 96 -6.76 5.27 5.65
C GLY A 96 -5.90 6.15 4.74
N GLY A 97 -4.65 6.41 5.11
CA GLY A 97 -3.68 7.14 4.27
C GLY A 97 -3.32 6.41 2.98
N GLY A 98 -3.12 5.10 3.01
CA GLY A 98 -2.83 4.32 1.79
C GLY A 98 -3.99 4.35 0.79
N ILE A 99 -5.23 4.15 1.28
CA ILE A 99 -6.44 4.24 0.45
C ILE A 99 -6.60 5.66 -0.08
N ALA A 100 -6.40 6.66 0.77
CA ALA A 100 -6.43 8.06 0.38
C ALA A 100 -5.39 8.42 -0.67
N GLY A 101 -4.18 7.88 -0.58
CA GLY A 101 -3.13 8.05 -1.59
C GLY A 101 -3.56 7.48 -2.93
N LEU A 102 -4.17 6.30 -2.94
CA LEU A 102 -4.68 5.70 -4.18
C LEU A 102 -5.82 6.53 -4.79
N LEU A 103 -6.75 7.04 -3.97
CA LEU A 103 -7.81 7.94 -4.40
C LEU A 103 -7.26 9.30 -4.87
N GLY A 104 -6.23 9.80 -4.20
CA GLY A 104 -5.46 10.99 -4.56
C GLY A 104 -4.79 10.88 -5.92
N ALA A 105 -4.35 9.68 -6.30
CA ALA A 105 -3.81 9.43 -7.62
C ALA A 105 -4.86 9.52 -8.73
N ILE A 106 -6.11 9.15 -8.42
CA ILE A 106 -7.24 9.12 -9.36
C ILE A 106 -7.91 10.50 -9.47
N LEU A 107 -7.90 11.29 -8.38
CA LEU A 107 -8.48 12.63 -8.27
C LEU A 107 -8.11 13.62 -9.39
N PRO A 108 -6.83 13.82 -9.76
CA PRO A 108 -6.48 14.74 -10.85
C PRO A 108 -7.02 14.29 -12.22
N GLY A 109 -7.15 12.97 -12.44
CA GLY A 109 -7.82 12.42 -13.62
C GLY A 109 -9.34 12.61 -13.58
N TRP A 110 -9.96 12.49 -12.40
CA TRP A 110 -11.40 12.74 -12.23
C TRP A 110 -11.76 14.23 -12.40
N LEU A 111 -10.95 15.14 -11.88
CA LEU A 111 -11.15 16.59 -11.98
C LEU A 111 -11.01 17.12 -13.41
N SER A 112 -10.16 16.50 -14.25
CA SER A 112 -9.96 16.94 -15.64
C SER A 112 -10.95 16.32 -16.63
N GLN A 113 -11.48 15.11 -16.37
CA GLN A 113 -12.31 14.37 -17.33
C GLN A 113 -13.72 14.01 -16.84
N GLY A 114 -14.08 14.29 -15.58
CA GLY A 114 -15.45 14.18 -15.06
C GLY A 114 -15.98 12.76 -14.78
N SER A 115 -15.23 11.70 -15.08
CA SER A 115 -15.63 10.30 -14.85
C SER A 115 -14.59 9.50 -14.06
N PHE A 116 -15.04 8.69 -13.12
CA PHE A 116 -14.19 7.83 -12.27
C PHE A 116 -13.37 6.83 -13.09
N ILE A 117 -13.97 6.28 -14.14
CA ILE A 117 -13.31 5.34 -15.06
C ILE A 117 -12.16 6.05 -15.79
N SER A 118 -12.38 7.30 -16.22
CA SER A 118 -11.35 8.12 -16.85
C SER A 118 -10.20 8.46 -15.90
N GLY A 119 -10.49 8.66 -14.61
CA GLY A 119 -9.46 8.85 -13.58
C GLY A 119 -8.56 7.63 -13.40
N VAL A 120 -9.14 6.43 -13.38
CA VAL A 120 -8.38 5.16 -13.29
C VAL A 120 -7.58 4.92 -14.57
N VAL A 121 -8.16 5.20 -15.73
CA VAL A 121 -7.47 5.09 -17.02
C VAL A 121 -6.32 6.10 -17.11
N ALA A 122 -6.51 7.35 -16.66
CA ALA A 122 -5.48 8.38 -16.60
C ALA A 122 -4.35 8.05 -15.61
N ALA A 123 -4.68 7.52 -14.42
CA ALA A 123 -3.70 7.03 -13.45
C ALA A 123 -2.95 5.78 -13.95
N SER A 124 -3.53 5.06 -14.92
CA SER A 124 -2.87 3.95 -15.63
C SER A 124 -2.00 4.41 -16.81
N PHE A 125 -1.79 5.73 -16.98
CA PHE A 125 -0.97 6.37 -18.02
C PHE A 125 -1.25 5.86 -19.44
N PRO A 126 -2.41 6.21 -20.04
CA PRO A 126 -2.77 5.76 -21.38
C PRO A 126 -1.82 6.43 -22.38
N GLY A 127 -0.98 5.63 -23.05
CA GLY A 127 0.07 6.12 -23.95
C GLY A 127 1.47 6.23 -23.32
N SER A 128 1.67 5.78 -22.07
CA SER A 128 2.98 5.83 -21.38
C SER A 128 3.58 7.24 -21.23
N ILE A 129 2.73 8.27 -21.27
CA ILE A 129 3.16 9.67 -21.12
C ILE A 129 3.26 9.96 -19.61
N PRO A 130 4.46 10.24 -19.07
CA PRO A 130 4.62 10.50 -17.65
C PRO A 130 3.96 11.83 -17.30
N THR A 131 2.84 11.77 -16.57
CA THR A 131 2.17 12.96 -16.04
C THR A 131 2.42 13.02 -14.53
N LEU A 132 2.90 14.18 -14.04
CA LEU A 132 3.22 14.34 -12.62
C LEU A 132 1.96 14.47 -11.73
N GLY A 133 0.81 14.77 -12.33
CA GLY A 133 -0.45 14.99 -11.62
C GLY A 133 -0.85 13.85 -10.67
N PRO A 134 -0.96 12.59 -11.16
CA PRO A 134 -1.32 11.45 -10.32
C PRO A 134 -0.34 11.20 -9.15
N PHE A 135 0.97 11.37 -9.36
CA PHE A 135 1.98 11.18 -8.32
C PHE A 135 1.85 12.20 -7.19
N VAL A 136 1.70 13.49 -7.56
CA VAL A 136 1.53 14.58 -6.59
C VAL A 136 0.21 14.43 -5.85
N GLY A 137 -0.87 14.10 -6.56
CA GLY A 137 -2.17 13.82 -5.96
C GLY A 137 -2.10 12.67 -4.95
N ALA A 138 -1.40 11.58 -5.31
CA ALA A 138 -1.21 10.44 -4.43
C ALA A 138 -0.44 10.80 -3.16
N LEU A 139 0.69 11.49 -3.28
CA LEU A 139 1.51 11.90 -2.14
C LEU A 139 0.77 12.85 -1.21
N ILE A 140 0.13 13.88 -1.75
CA ILE A 140 -0.57 14.89 -0.95
C ILE A 140 -1.75 14.26 -0.22
N ALA A 141 -2.60 13.49 -0.92
CA ALA A 141 -3.77 12.87 -0.31
C ALA A 141 -3.37 11.85 0.77
N SER A 142 -2.38 11.01 0.48
CA SER A 142 -1.86 10.02 1.42
C SER A 142 -1.34 10.68 2.70
N THR A 143 -0.50 11.72 2.55
CA THR A 143 0.09 12.46 3.67
C THR A 143 -0.97 13.17 4.50
N LEU A 144 -1.88 13.91 3.86
CA LEU A 144 -2.93 14.66 4.55
C LEU A 144 -3.81 13.73 5.37
N ILE A 145 -4.29 12.65 4.78
CA ILE A 145 -5.28 11.77 5.45
C ILE A 145 -4.61 10.90 6.52
N SER A 146 -3.37 10.43 6.30
CA SER A 146 -2.60 9.78 7.36
C SER A 146 -2.40 10.68 8.58
N VAL A 147 -1.99 11.92 8.38
CA VAL A 147 -1.74 12.87 9.49
C VAL A 147 -3.05 13.27 10.18
N LEU A 148 -4.11 13.52 9.41
CA LEU A 148 -5.40 13.95 9.94
C LEU A 148 -6.04 12.84 10.78
N LEU A 149 -6.07 11.59 10.28
CA LEU A 149 -6.57 10.44 11.05
C LEU A 149 -5.71 10.17 12.28
N ALA A 150 -4.38 10.24 12.17
CA ALA A 150 -3.50 10.08 13.33
C ALA A 150 -3.75 11.15 14.41
N SER A 151 -4.00 12.41 14.00
CA SER A 151 -4.29 13.51 14.93
C SER A 151 -5.66 13.38 15.61
N MET A 152 -6.70 12.94 14.89
CA MET A 152 -8.05 12.76 15.41
C MET A 152 -8.12 11.63 16.44
N ILE A 153 -7.47 10.50 16.15
CA ILE A 153 -7.45 9.34 17.04
C ILE A 153 -6.72 9.68 18.34
N LYS A 154 -5.59 10.40 18.25
CA LYS A 154 -4.89 10.91 19.44
C LYS A 154 -5.80 11.80 20.30
N ASN A 155 -6.56 12.71 19.68
CA ASN A 155 -7.45 13.61 20.43
C ASN A 155 -8.57 12.86 21.18
N SER A 156 -9.07 11.77 20.61
CA SER A 156 -10.08 10.91 21.24
C SER A 156 -9.55 10.14 22.46
N GLU A 157 -8.31 9.65 22.41
CA GLU A 157 -7.70 8.94 23.55
C GLU A 157 -7.40 9.88 24.72
N TYR A 158 -6.97 11.13 24.45
CA TYR A 158 -6.77 12.15 25.48
C TYR A 158 -8.09 12.53 26.18
N LEU A 159 -9.19 12.61 25.44
CA LEU A 159 -10.51 12.92 25.97
C LEU A 159 -11.09 11.76 26.81
N ALA A 160 -10.87 10.51 26.39
CA ALA A 160 -11.22 9.33 27.17
C ALA A 160 -10.41 9.25 28.48
N PHE A 161 -9.11 9.52 28.42
CA PHE A 161 -8.25 9.57 29.61
C PHE A 161 -8.66 10.69 30.58
N MET A 162 -8.96 11.90 30.07
CA MET A 162 -9.47 13.00 30.89
C MET A 162 -10.81 12.65 31.55
N MET A 163 -11.77 12.09 30.81
CA MET A 163 -13.07 11.67 31.36
C MET A 163 -12.94 10.58 32.43
N GLN A 164 -12.01 9.64 32.26
CA GLN A 164 -11.69 8.63 33.28
C GLN A 164 -11.08 9.27 34.53
N SER A 165 -10.17 10.24 34.38
CA SER A 165 -9.55 10.95 35.52
C SER A 165 -10.55 11.81 36.31
N THR A 166 -11.62 12.29 35.67
CA THR A 166 -12.70 13.01 36.37
C THR A 166 -13.66 12.07 37.10
N GLN A 167 -13.80 10.82 36.65
CA GLN A 167 -14.64 9.79 37.28
C GLN A 167 -13.91 9.08 38.43
N ASP A 168 -12.58 8.96 38.37
CA ASP A 168 -11.73 8.42 39.43
C ASP A 168 -11.34 9.49 40.46
N LYS A 169 -12.32 10.25 40.96
CA LYS A 169 -12.10 11.09 42.13
C LYS A 169 -12.41 10.25 43.37
N PRO A 170 -11.41 9.85 44.18
CA PRO A 170 -11.69 9.16 45.43
C PRO A 170 -12.57 10.06 46.30
N ARG A 171 -13.76 9.54 46.61
CA ARG A 171 -14.70 10.11 47.57
C ARG A 171 -14.10 9.90 48.97
N TYR A 172 -13.12 10.72 49.33
CA TYR A 172 -12.69 10.85 50.71
C TYR A 172 -13.80 11.59 51.46
N VAL A 173 -14.55 10.80 52.24
CA VAL A 173 -15.37 11.15 53.42
C VAL A 173 -16.39 12.27 53.24
#